data_AF-A0A8J4VBR0-F1
#
_entry.id   AF-A0A8J4VBR0-F1
#
_cell.length_a   1.000
_cell.length_b   1.000
_cell.length_c   1.000
_cell.angle_alpha   90.00
_cell.angle_beta   90.00
_cell.angle_gamma   90.00
#
_symmetry.space_group_name_H-M   'P 1'
#
loop_
_entity.id
_entity.type
_entity.pdbx_description
1 polymer ?
#
loop_
_entity_poly.entity_id
_entity_poly.type
_entity_poly.pdbx_seq_one_letter_code
_entity_poly.pdbx_strand_id
1 'polypeptide(L)'
;MNNNNLNNNNNNNNNNGILNTLITTTTSTIYNGVVDTTNNNTALSRFLIFFIPLNIITLYLFFKAKLPISFAKYYGRFFHICSFPIILLFQFAGLRGPHISKIDEHVYLGALPMYWDVENMVSHHQIKAIVNLCDEYAGPRSEYQKYDIDQLYIPVVDHYEPSIKDIKVAIHFIQHHVAQGHKVLIHCKAGRGRSGAIAICWVALSRGISLEEAQKYLIEKRKKVRKHLYRQKNIIGFYDQFCSNNNNNSL
;
A
#
# COMPACT_ATOMS: atom_id res chain seq x y z
N MET A 1 -66.42 -50.04 -69.00
CA MET A 1 -67.48 -50.09 -67.98
C MET A 1 -66.89 -49.63 -66.67
N ASN A 2 -67.43 -48.53 -66.14
CA ASN A 2 -67.23 -48.00 -64.79
C ASN A 2 -67.44 -49.08 -63.72
N ASN A 3 -66.69 -49.04 -62.61
CA ASN A 3 -67.24 -48.45 -61.40
C ASN A 3 -66.20 -48.15 -60.30
N ASN A 4 -66.52 -47.07 -59.59
CA ASN A 4 -65.84 -46.43 -58.48
C ASN A 4 -65.79 -47.30 -57.20
N ASN A 5 -64.80 -47.04 -56.34
CA ASN A 5 -65.10 -46.69 -54.95
C ASN A 5 -63.98 -45.88 -54.27
N LEU A 6 -64.37 -44.76 -53.67
CA LEU A 6 -63.59 -43.91 -52.77
C LEU A 6 -63.42 -44.57 -51.39
N ASN A 7 -62.29 -44.34 -50.71
CA ASN A 7 -62.30 -43.58 -49.44
C ASN A 7 -60.90 -43.27 -48.86
N ASN A 8 -60.75 -41.99 -48.50
CA ASN A 8 -59.96 -41.35 -47.44
C ASN A 8 -59.02 -42.19 -46.55
N ASN A 9 -57.74 -41.79 -46.49
CA ASN A 9 -57.11 -41.12 -45.32
C ASN A 9 -55.59 -41.23 -45.42
N ASN A 10 -54.88 -40.09 -45.24
CA ASN A 10 -53.71 -39.94 -44.35
C ASN A 10 -52.90 -38.68 -44.70
N ASN A 11 -53.44 -37.51 -44.35
CA ASN A 11 -52.62 -36.35 -44.01
C ASN A 11 -52.13 -36.54 -42.57
N ASN A 12 -50.98 -37.19 -42.35
CA ASN A 12 -50.36 -37.21 -41.01
C ASN A 12 -48.82 -37.36 -40.99
N ASN A 13 -48.11 -37.27 -42.12
CA ASN A 13 -46.66 -37.53 -42.14
C ASN A 13 -45.75 -36.29 -42.12
N ASN A 14 -46.28 -35.06 -42.25
CA ASN A 14 -45.42 -33.86 -42.29
C ASN A 14 -45.25 -33.12 -40.95
N ASN A 15 -46.08 -33.39 -39.93
CA ASN A 15 -45.95 -32.72 -38.63
C ASN A 15 -44.90 -33.36 -37.71
N ASN A 16 -44.58 -34.64 -37.90
CA ASN A 16 -43.61 -35.34 -37.05
C ASN A 16 -42.16 -34.96 -37.35
N GLY A 17 -41.85 -34.58 -38.60
CA GLY A 17 -40.50 -34.13 -38.98
C GLY A 17 -40.15 -32.77 -38.35
N ILE A 18 -41.07 -31.80 -38.47
CA ILE A 18 -40.86 -30.44 -37.97
C ILE A 18 -40.81 -30.40 -36.44
N LEU A 19 -41.68 -31.17 -35.76
CA LEU A 19 -41.69 -31.24 -34.29
C LEU A 19 -40.40 -31.86 -33.74
N ASN A 20 -39.89 -32.93 -34.38
CA ASN A 20 -38.65 -33.57 -33.95
C ASN A 20 -37.42 -32.68 -34.15
N THR A 21 -37.37 -31.90 -35.24
CA THR A 21 -36.26 -30.95 -35.49
C THR A 21 -36.31 -29.75 -34.53
N LEU A 22 -37.49 -29.22 -34.22
CA LEU A 22 -37.64 -28.13 -33.24
C LEU A 22 -37.28 -28.57 -31.82
N ILE A 23 -37.65 -29.78 -31.42
CA ILE A 23 -37.32 -30.36 -30.11
C ILE A 23 -35.81 -30.62 -30.00
N THR A 24 -35.15 -31.15 -31.04
CA THR A 24 -33.68 -31.37 -31.01
C THR A 24 -32.90 -30.06 -31.02
N THR A 25 -33.39 -29.02 -31.71
CA THR A 25 -32.72 -27.71 -31.74
C THR A 25 -32.90 -26.96 -30.42
N THR A 26 -34.07 -27.02 -29.78
CA THR A 26 -34.30 -26.41 -28.45
C THR A 26 -33.57 -27.15 -27.33
N THR A 27 -33.57 -28.49 -27.34
CA THR A 27 -32.81 -29.27 -26.35
C THR A 27 -31.30 -29.09 -26.48
N SER A 28 -30.75 -29.02 -27.69
CA SER A 28 -29.32 -28.73 -27.88
C SER A 28 -28.94 -27.29 -27.47
N THR A 29 -29.79 -26.30 -27.74
CA THR A 29 -29.54 -24.91 -27.32
C THR A 29 -29.61 -24.75 -25.79
N ILE A 30 -30.58 -25.41 -25.13
CA ILE A 30 -30.68 -25.41 -23.66
C ILE A 30 -29.52 -26.20 -23.03
N TYR A 31 -29.15 -27.36 -23.59
CA TYR A 31 -28.03 -28.16 -23.11
C TYR A 31 -26.71 -27.39 -23.22
N ASN A 32 -26.45 -26.75 -24.37
CA ASN A 32 -25.26 -25.93 -24.56
C ASN A 32 -25.25 -24.70 -23.63
N GLY A 33 -26.39 -24.05 -23.40
CA GLY A 33 -26.50 -22.94 -22.44
C GLY A 33 -26.31 -23.35 -20.97
N VAL A 34 -26.73 -24.56 -20.59
CA VAL A 34 -26.50 -25.14 -19.24
C VAL A 34 -25.06 -25.61 -19.08
N VAL A 35 -24.44 -26.17 -20.12
CA VAL A 35 -23.02 -26.57 -20.11
C VAL A 35 -22.09 -25.34 -20.07
N ASP A 36 -22.41 -24.25 -20.78
CA ASP A 36 -21.62 -23.01 -20.73
C ASP A 36 -21.75 -22.28 -19.39
N THR A 37 -22.94 -22.24 -18.79
CA THR A 37 -23.12 -21.65 -17.45
C THR A 37 -22.45 -22.49 -16.36
N THR A 38 -22.44 -23.82 -16.46
CA THR A 38 -21.72 -24.69 -15.52
C THR A 38 -20.20 -24.64 -15.70
N ASN A 39 -19.68 -24.53 -16.92
CA ASN A 39 -18.24 -24.33 -17.17
C ASN A 39 -17.74 -22.96 -16.69
N ASN A 40 -18.49 -21.89 -16.91
CA ASN A 40 -18.14 -20.56 -16.39
C ASN A 40 -18.23 -20.52 -14.86
N ASN A 41 -19.22 -21.16 -14.25
CA ASN A 41 -19.32 -21.28 -12.80
C ASN A 41 -18.23 -22.17 -12.20
N THR A 42 -17.72 -23.18 -12.90
CA THR A 42 -16.61 -24.02 -12.41
C THR A 42 -15.25 -23.34 -12.60
N ALA A 43 -15.02 -22.61 -13.68
CA ALA A 43 -13.82 -21.80 -13.85
C ALA A 43 -13.79 -20.62 -12.86
N LEU A 44 -14.90 -19.90 -12.71
CA LEU A 44 -15.05 -18.82 -11.73
C LEU A 44 -14.96 -19.35 -10.31
N SER A 45 -15.61 -20.47 -9.96
CA SER A 45 -15.47 -21.05 -8.61
C SER A 45 -14.07 -21.59 -8.34
N ARG A 46 -13.38 -22.22 -9.31
CA ARG A 46 -11.98 -22.62 -9.15
C ARG A 46 -11.06 -21.41 -9.01
N PHE A 47 -11.32 -20.33 -9.75
CA PHE A 47 -10.65 -19.05 -9.57
C PHE A 47 -10.92 -18.49 -8.16
N LEU A 48 -12.17 -18.43 -7.69
CA LEU A 48 -12.51 -17.92 -6.37
C LEU A 48 -11.93 -18.81 -5.24
N ILE A 49 -11.93 -20.13 -5.38
CA ILE A 49 -11.48 -21.10 -4.36
C ILE A 49 -9.95 -21.12 -4.19
N PHE A 50 -9.17 -20.96 -5.27
CA PHE A 50 -7.71 -20.99 -5.17
C PHE A 50 -7.09 -19.59 -5.17
N PHE A 51 -7.63 -18.68 -5.98
CA PHE A 51 -7.05 -17.36 -6.18
C PHE A 51 -7.34 -16.42 -5.00
N ILE A 52 -8.54 -16.49 -4.38
CA ILE A 52 -8.85 -15.64 -3.22
C ILE A 52 -8.01 -16.04 -1.99
N PRO A 53 -7.96 -17.31 -1.55
CA PRO A 53 -7.17 -17.66 -0.37
C PRO A 53 -5.67 -17.42 -0.59
N LEU A 54 -5.15 -17.67 -1.79
CA LEU A 54 -3.76 -17.38 -2.13
C LEU A 54 -3.47 -15.87 -2.06
N ASN A 55 -4.40 -15.01 -2.50
CA ASN A 55 -4.28 -13.57 -2.36
C ASN A 55 -4.39 -13.12 -0.89
N ILE A 56 -5.28 -13.72 -0.09
CA ILE A 56 -5.40 -13.41 1.35
C ILE A 56 -4.11 -13.80 2.09
N ILE A 57 -3.57 -14.99 1.82
CA ILE A 57 -2.30 -15.45 2.42
C ILE A 57 -1.16 -14.53 2.00
N THR A 58 -1.04 -14.21 0.71
CA THR A 58 -0.02 -13.30 0.20
C THR A 58 -0.12 -11.93 0.85
N LEU A 59 -1.34 -11.38 0.96
CA LEU A 59 -1.62 -10.11 1.61
C LEU A 59 -1.27 -10.15 3.11
N TYR A 60 -1.61 -11.23 3.81
CA TYR A 60 -1.24 -11.43 5.20
C TYR A 60 0.28 -11.46 5.39
N LEU A 61 1.00 -12.22 4.55
CA LEU A 61 2.46 -12.30 4.58
C LEU A 61 3.11 -10.95 4.25
N PHE A 62 2.54 -10.19 3.31
CA PHE A 62 2.97 -8.84 2.99
C PHE A 62 2.83 -7.90 4.21
N PHE A 63 1.65 -7.90 4.86
CA PHE A 63 1.42 -7.09 6.06
C PHE A 63 2.33 -7.46 7.24
N LYS A 64 2.77 -8.73 7.29
CA LYS A 64 3.73 -9.23 8.28
C LYS A 64 5.19 -9.09 7.85
N ALA A 65 5.48 -8.47 6.71
CA ALA A 65 6.81 -8.32 6.15
C ALA A 65 7.58 -9.66 6.02
N LYS A 66 6.87 -10.74 5.68
CA LYS A 66 7.41 -12.11 5.56
C LYS A 66 7.65 -12.55 4.11
N LEU A 67 7.27 -11.74 3.13
CA LEU A 67 7.53 -12.03 1.72
C LEU A 67 9.00 -11.79 1.37
N PRO A 68 9.57 -12.51 0.39
CA PRO A 68 10.86 -12.17 -0.19
C PRO A 68 10.86 -10.73 -0.72
N ILE A 69 11.93 -9.97 -0.48
CA ILE A 69 11.96 -8.51 -0.77
C ILE A 69 11.63 -8.20 -2.23
N SER A 70 12.20 -8.95 -3.19
CA SER A 70 11.94 -8.73 -4.62
C SER A 70 10.47 -8.89 -4.98
N PHE A 71 9.81 -9.90 -4.42
CA PHE A 71 8.38 -10.12 -4.62
C PHE A 71 7.54 -9.07 -3.88
N ALA A 72 7.93 -8.72 -2.65
CA ALA A 72 7.26 -7.70 -1.85
C ALA A 72 7.32 -6.31 -2.49
N LYS A 73 8.41 -5.97 -3.20
CA LYS A 73 8.51 -4.75 -4.01
C LYS A 73 7.44 -4.69 -5.09
N TYR A 74 7.37 -5.74 -5.92
CA TYR A 74 6.36 -5.83 -6.98
C TYR A 74 4.94 -5.79 -6.41
N TYR A 75 4.67 -6.64 -5.42
CA TYR A 75 3.36 -6.74 -4.79
C TYR A 75 2.95 -5.44 -4.08
N GLY A 76 3.88 -4.79 -3.38
CA GLY A 76 3.64 -3.53 -2.70
C GLY A 76 3.30 -2.38 -3.66
N ARG A 77 3.98 -2.30 -4.81
CA ARG A 77 3.67 -1.33 -5.87
C ARG A 77 2.31 -1.59 -6.50
N PHE A 78 2.00 -2.85 -6.80
CA PHE A 78 0.67 -3.23 -7.30
C PHE A 78 -0.43 -2.87 -6.28
N PHE A 79 -0.24 -3.27 -5.01
CA PHE A 79 -1.19 -2.96 -3.95
C PHE A 79 -1.33 -1.46 -3.71
N HIS A 80 -0.25 -0.67 -3.89
CA HIS A 80 -0.32 0.78 -3.85
C HIS A 80 -1.29 1.31 -4.89
N ILE A 81 -1.16 0.91 -6.16
CA ILE A 81 -2.04 1.37 -7.25
C ILE A 81 -3.51 1.07 -6.92
N CYS A 82 -3.83 -0.15 -6.49
CA CYS A 82 -5.21 -0.54 -6.16
C CYS A 82 -5.76 0.20 -4.93
N SER A 83 -4.92 0.42 -3.90
CA SER A 83 -5.36 1.03 -2.64
C SER A 83 -5.32 2.57 -2.65
N PHE A 84 -4.64 3.19 -3.61
CA PHE A 84 -4.37 4.62 -3.61
C PHE A 84 -5.63 5.50 -3.62
N PRO A 85 -6.66 5.26 -4.47
CA PRO A 85 -7.87 6.09 -4.46
C PRO A 85 -8.59 6.04 -3.11
N ILE A 86 -8.68 4.86 -2.50
CA ILE A 86 -9.30 4.65 -1.19
C ILE A 86 -8.48 5.34 -0.09
N ILE A 87 -7.16 5.27 -0.17
CA ILE A 87 -6.27 5.90 0.80
C ILE A 87 -6.38 7.42 0.73
N LEU A 88 -6.47 7.97 -0.49
CA LEU A 88 -6.68 9.40 -0.71
C LEU A 88 -8.03 9.85 -0.16
N LEU A 89 -9.10 9.10 -0.45
CA LEU A 89 -10.44 9.33 0.10
C LEU A 89 -10.41 9.33 1.65
N PHE A 90 -9.76 8.34 2.27
CA PHE A 90 -9.65 8.27 3.73
C PHE A 90 -8.77 9.37 4.33
N GLN A 91 -7.83 9.91 3.56
CA GLN A 91 -7.04 11.07 3.98
C GLN A 91 -7.89 12.34 3.97
N PHE A 92 -8.65 12.58 2.90
CA PHE A 92 -9.56 13.73 2.79
C PHE A 92 -10.71 13.66 3.80
N ALA A 93 -11.23 12.46 4.08
CA ALA A 93 -12.24 12.24 5.12
C ALA A 93 -11.70 12.36 6.55
N GLY A 94 -10.41 12.68 6.75
CA GLY A 94 -9.78 12.83 8.07
C GLY A 94 -9.58 11.52 8.85
N LEU A 95 -9.99 10.37 8.32
CA LEU A 95 -9.93 9.06 8.98
C LEU A 95 -8.50 8.58 9.27
N ARG A 96 -7.52 9.15 8.57
CA ARG A 96 -6.10 8.81 8.71
C ARG A 96 -5.35 9.68 9.72
N GLY A 97 -5.98 10.73 10.25
CA GLY A 97 -5.37 11.75 11.10
C GLY A 97 -4.68 12.85 10.29
N PRO A 98 -3.97 13.77 10.95
CA PRO A 98 -3.31 14.89 10.29
C PRO A 98 -2.28 14.39 9.26
N HIS A 99 -2.18 15.08 8.13
CA HIS A 99 -1.26 14.72 7.06
C HIS A 99 0.19 14.78 7.54
N ILE A 100 0.57 15.87 8.22
CA ILE A 100 1.88 16.08 8.84
C ILE A 100 1.70 16.41 10.33
N SER A 101 2.66 16.00 11.15
CA SER A 101 2.72 16.31 12.59
C SER A 101 4.11 16.84 12.94
N LYS A 102 4.17 17.95 13.67
CA LYS A 102 5.43 18.50 14.20
C LYS A 102 5.95 17.57 15.30
N ILE A 103 7.16 17.04 15.12
CA ILE A 103 7.81 16.18 16.12
C ILE A 103 8.61 17.04 17.09
N ASP A 104 9.49 17.89 16.57
CA ASP A 104 10.21 18.91 17.33
C ASP A 104 10.27 20.22 16.54
N GLU A 105 11.16 21.14 16.91
CA GLU A 105 11.29 22.45 16.26
C GLU A 105 11.54 22.35 14.74
N HIS A 106 12.37 21.40 14.32
CA HIS A 106 12.87 21.30 12.94
C HIS A 106 12.33 20.07 12.19
N VAL A 107 11.88 19.02 12.89
CA VAL A 107 11.49 17.75 12.28
C VAL A 107 9.99 17.53 12.33
N TYR A 108 9.45 17.13 11.17
CA TYR A 108 8.06 16.79 10.95
C TYR A 108 7.93 15.34 10.49
N LEU A 109 6.81 14.70 10.85
CA LEU A 109 6.49 13.32 10.46
C LEU A 109 5.11 13.28 9.79
N GLY A 110 5.03 12.71 8.59
CA GLY A 110 3.80 12.75 7.80
C GLY A 110 3.53 11.55 6.89
N ALA A 111 2.33 11.58 6.32
CA ALA A 111 1.94 10.78 5.17
C ALA A 111 2.56 11.33 3.88
N LEU A 112 2.36 10.61 2.78
CA LEU A 112 2.93 10.98 1.48
C LEU A 112 2.40 12.36 1.04
N PRO A 113 3.28 13.33 0.70
CA PRO A 113 2.87 14.60 0.15
C PRO A 113 2.63 14.48 -1.35
N MET A 114 1.49 14.97 -1.81
CA MET A 114 1.16 15.08 -3.23
C MET A 114 1.63 16.41 -3.79
N TYR A 115 1.59 16.57 -5.11
CA TYR A 115 2.04 17.80 -5.76
C TYR A 115 1.30 19.05 -5.23
N TRP A 116 0.00 18.94 -4.92
CA TRP A 116 -0.79 20.04 -4.36
C TRP A 116 -0.50 20.33 -2.88
N ASP A 117 0.13 19.40 -2.16
CA ASP A 117 0.47 19.59 -0.74
C ASP A 117 1.77 20.41 -0.58
N VAL A 118 2.64 20.40 -1.60
CA VAL A 118 4.00 20.96 -1.51
C VAL A 118 3.99 22.45 -1.19
N GLU A 119 3.11 23.23 -1.84
CA GLU A 119 3.01 24.66 -1.60
C GLU A 119 2.56 24.98 -0.16
N ASN A 120 1.61 24.21 0.37
CA ASN A 120 1.15 24.36 1.76
C ASN A 120 2.27 24.00 2.75
N MET A 121 3.04 22.96 2.47
CA MET A 121 4.19 22.55 3.28
C MET A 121 5.26 23.65 3.35
N VAL A 122 5.53 24.32 2.23
CA VAL A 122 6.53 25.40 2.17
C VAL A 122 6.00 26.65 2.87
N SER A 123 4.78 27.09 2.54
CA SER A 123 4.21 28.34 3.06
C SER A 123 3.92 28.29 4.57
N HIS A 124 3.35 27.18 5.07
CA HIS A 124 2.92 27.09 6.47
C HIS A 124 3.97 26.45 7.38
N HIS A 125 4.78 25.53 6.85
CA HIS A 125 5.73 24.79 7.65
C HIS A 125 7.18 25.14 7.33
N GLN A 126 7.48 25.87 6.25
CA GLN A 126 8.84 26.23 5.83
C GLN A 126 9.73 24.99 5.67
N ILE A 127 9.15 23.89 5.18
CA ILE A 127 9.88 22.65 4.92
C ILE A 127 10.83 22.88 3.74
N LYS A 128 12.11 22.54 3.94
CA LYS A 128 13.18 22.68 2.95
C LYS A 128 13.86 21.36 2.61
N ALA A 129 13.57 20.32 3.37
CA ALA A 129 14.14 18.99 3.14
C ALA A 129 13.11 17.88 3.37
N ILE A 130 13.22 16.81 2.60
CA ILE A 130 12.31 15.67 2.63
C ILE A 130 13.10 14.36 2.69
N VAL A 131 12.74 13.49 3.63
CA VAL A 131 13.16 12.09 3.66
C VAL A 131 11.99 11.22 3.22
N ASN A 132 12.09 10.65 2.01
CA ASN A 132 11.06 9.84 1.39
C ASN A 132 11.40 8.34 1.49
N LEU A 133 10.59 7.58 2.23
CA LEU A 133 10.81 6.15 2.48
C LEU A 133 9.97 5.23 1.56
N CYS A 134 9.28 5.77 0.55
CA CYS A 134 8.35 5.02 -0.28
C CYS A 134 9.03 4.34 -1.48
N ASP A 135 9.21 3.02 -1.46
CA ASP A 135 9.60 2.27 -2.68
C ASP A 135 8.58 2.43 -3.83
N GLU A 136 7.32 2.66 -3.46
CA GLU A 136 6.18 2.78 -4.37
C GLU A 136 5.91 4.19 -4.89
N TYR A 137 6.60 5.22 -4.37
CA TYR A 137 6.35 6.62 -4.71
C TYR A 137 7.61 7.49 -4.58
N ALA A 138 8.10 8.03 -5.69
CA ALA A 138 9.33 8.84 -5.73
C ALA A 138 9.15 10.33 -5.39
N GLY A 139 7.92 10.79 -5.16
CA GLY A 139 7.61 12.20 -4.90
C GLY A 139 7.35 13.03 -6.16
N PRO A 140 6.68 14.19 -6.03
CA PRO A 140 6.48 15.18 -7.09
C PRO A 140 7.76 16.02 -7.29
N ARG A 141 8.72 15.48 -8.07
CA ARG A 141 10.06 16.06 -8.23
C ARG A 141 10.07 17.47 -8.81
N SER A 142 9.17 17.76 -9.75
CA SER A 142 9.02 19.09 -10.37
C SER A 142 8.68 20.16 -9.34
N GLU A 143 7.78 19.83 -8.42
CA GLU A 143 7.31 20.72 -7.36
C GLU A 143 8.39 20.91 -6.31
N TYR A 144 9.11 19.85 -5.95
CA TYR A 144 10.27 19.98 -5.06
C TYR A 144 11.34 20.89 -5.65
N GLN A 145 11.64 20.76 -6.93
CA GLN A 145 12.58 21.65 -7.62
C GLN A 145 12.06 23.09 -7.66
N LYS A 146 10.76 23.31 -7.92
CA LYS A 146 10.15 24.65 -7.96
C LYS A 146 10.31 25.41 -6.63
N TYR A 147 10.21 24.71 -5.50
CA TYR A 147 10.29 25.32 -4.17
C TYR A 147 11.66 25.18 -3.49
N ASP A 148 12.66 24.68 -4.23
CA ASP A 148 14.01 24.43 -3.73
C ASP A 148 13.98 23.57 -2.46
N ILE A 149 13.37 22.40 -2.59
CA ILE A 149 13.29 21.36 -1.56
C ILE A 149 14.28 20.26 -1.91
N ASP A 150 15.21 19.98 -1.00
CA ASP A 150 16.10 18.83 -1.13
C ASP A 150 15.39 17.54 -0.71
N GLN A 151 15.49 16.48 -1.50
CA GLN A 151 14.89 15.19 -1.19
C GLN A 151 15.94 14.10 -1.12
N LEU A 152 16.03 13.48 0.05
CA LEU A 152 16.65 12.17 0.24
C LEU A 152 15.62 11.05 -0.02
N TYR A 153 15.83 10.30 -1.11
CA TYR A 153 14.99 9.17 -1.48
C TYR A 153 15.61 7.84 -1.04
N ILE A 154 14.98 7.15 -0.08
CA ILE A 154 15.39 5.85 0.44
C ILE A 154 14.23 4.86 0.23
N PRO A 155 14.21 4.11 -0.89
CA PRO A 155 13.08 3.22 -1.18
C PRO A 155 13.05 2.02 -0.22
N VAL A 156 12.09 2.03 0.71
CA VAL A 156 11.81 0.91 1.62
C VAL A 156 10.44 0.34 1.32
N VAL A 157 10.35 -0.98 1.15
CA VAL A 157 9.09 -1.68 0.87
C VAL A 157 8.09 -1.47 2.01
N ASP A 158 6.82 -1.23 1.69
CA ASP A 158 5.81 -1.02 2.73
C ASP A 158 5.74 -2.21 3.69
N HIS A 159 5.50 -1.91 4.97
CA HIS A 159 5.59 -2.83 6.10
C HIS A 159 6.99 -3.28 6.55
N TYR A 160 8.01 -3.20 5.70
CA TYR A 160 9.39 -3.54 6.06
C TYR A 160 10.06 -2.41 6.85
N GLU A 161 11.11 -2.78 7.58
CA GLU A 161 11.95 -1.88 8.36
C GLU A 161 13.10 -1.34 7.49
N PRO A 162 13.45 -0.05 7.57
CA PRO A 162 14.68 0.46 6.95
C PRO A 162 15.91 -0.26 7.51
N SER A 163 16.95 -0.44 6.70
CA SER A 163 18.21 -1.02 7.18
C SER A 163 18.94 -0.04 8.11
N ILE A 164 19.87 -0.53 8.95
CA ILE A 164 20.71 0.36 9.79
C ILE A 164 21.45 1.39 8.93
N LYS A 165 21.95 0.97 7.76
CA LYS A 165 22.60 1.87 6.79
C LYS A 165 21.65 2.99 6.35
N ASP A 166 20.42 2.65 5.99
CA ASP A 166 19.42 3.62 5.56
C ASP A 166 19.04 4.59 6.69
N ILE A 167 18.90 4.06 7.92
CA ILE A 167 18.65 4.89 9.11
C ILE A 167 19.79 5.90 9.27
N LYS A 168 21.06 5.46 9.22
CA LYS A 168 22.21 6.36 9.33
C LYS A 168 22.21 7.46 8.27
N VAL A 169 21.96 7.10 7.01
CA VAL A 169 21.91 8.07 5.90
C VAL A 169 20.81 9.09 6.13
N ALA A 170 19.62 8.63 6.54
CA ALA A 170 18.50 9.52 6.86
C ALA A 170 18.82 10.47 8.02
N ILE A 171 19.42 9.95 9.10
CA ILE A 171 19.78 10.76 10.28
C ILE A 171 20.83 11.81 9.92
N HIS A 172 21.88 11.46 9.18
CA HIS A 172 22.89 12.42 8.73
C HIS A 172 22.29 13.54 7.87
N PHE A 173 21.39 13.19 6.95
CA PHE A 173 20.68 14.17 6.13
C PHE A 173 19.81 15.10 6.99
N ILE A 174 19.09 14.56 7.97
CA ILE A 174 18.32 15.37 8.91
C ILE A 174 19.24 16.32 9.69
N GLN A 175 20.34 15.81 10.26
CA GLN A 175 21.31 16.63 11.01
C GLN A 175 21.88 17.77 10.15
N HIS A 176 22.23 17.49 8.89
CA HIS A 176 22.76 18.47 7.95
C HIS A 176 21.79 19.65 7.74
N HIS A 177 20.52 19.36 7.47
CA HIS A 177 19.51 20.41 7.29
C HIS A 177 19.16 21.13 8.59
N VAL A 178 19.02 20.40 9.69
CA VAL A 178 18.76 21.00 11.01
C VAL A 178 19.88 21.97 11.41
N ALA A 179 21.15 21.65 11.14
CA ALA A 179 22.28 22.53 11.41
C ALA A 179 22.25 23.85 10.61
N GLN A 180 21.51 23.88 9.49
CA GLN A 180 21.28 25.08 8.68
C GLN A 180 20.00 25.83 9.10
N GLY A 181 19.30 25.39 10.14
CA GLY A 181 18.00 25.93 10.55
C GLY A 181 16.85 25.51 9.63
N HIS A 182 17.08 24.56 8.72
CA HIS A 182 16.04 24.06 7.82
C HIS A 182 15.10 23.08 8.53
N LYS A 183 13.84 23.05 8.08
CA LYS A 183 12.85 22.09 8.56
C LYS A 183 12.75 20.89 7.62
N VAL A 184 12.70 19.71 8.21
CA VAL A 184 12.76 18.42 7.52
C VAL A 184 11.45 17.66 7.70
N LEU A 185 10.84 17.19 6.61
CA LEU A 185 9.73 16.25 6.65
C LEU A 185 10.22 14.82 6.41
N ILE A 186 9.91 13.93 7.34
CA ILE A 186 10.10 12.49 7.18
C ILE A 186 8.74 11.88 6.82
N HIS A 187 8.65 11.19 5.67
CA HIS A 187 7.39 10.56 5.28
C HIS A 187 7.55 9.16 4.69
N CYS A 188 6.43 8.43 4.72
CA CYS A 188 6.21 7.22 3.94
C CYS A 188 4.77 7.27 3.42
N LYS A 189 4.12 6.13 3.15
CA LYS A 189 2.72 6.14 2.70
C LYS A 189 1.73 6.70 3.73
N ALA A 190 1.90 6.32 5.00
CA ALA A 190 0.94 6.63 6.07
C ALA A 190 1.50 7.52 7.19
N GLY A 191 2.82 7.69 7.24
CA GLY A 191 3.48 8.34 8.38
C GLY A 191 3.37 7.54 9.67
N ARG A 192 3.55 6.21 9.62
CA ARG A 192 3.32 5.31 10.77
C ARG A 192 4.43 4.31 11.06
N GLY A 193 4.95 3.66 10.00
CA GLY A 193 5.90 2.56 10.08
C GLY A 193 7.31 3.00 9.68
N ARG A 194 7.62 2.92 8.38
CA ARG A 194 8.94 3.27 7.80
C ARG A 194 9.46 4.64 8.24
N SER A 195 8.68 5.71 8.05
CA SER A 195 9.08 7.05 8.51
C SER A 195 9.06 7.19 10.03
N GLY A 196 8.18 6.44 10.72
CA GLY A 196 8.19 6.36 12.17
C GLY A 196 9.51 5.77 12.70
N ALA A 197 10.09 4.79 12.00
CA ALA A 197 11.37 4.19 12.34
C ALA A 197 12.52 5.20 12.29
N ILE A 198 12.56 6.07 11.27
CA ILE A 198 13.54 7.16 11.23
C ILE A 198 13.27 8.17 12.34
N ALA A 199 12.00 8.56 12.54
CA ALA A 199 11.63 9.56 13.53
C ALA A 199 11.94 9.13 14.98
N ILE A 200 11.73 7.86 15.35
CA ILE A 200 12.08 7.37 16.69
C ILE A 200 13.60 7.35 16.91
N CYS A 201 14.39 6.96 15.90
CA CYS A 201 15.85 7.04 15.96
C CYS A 201 16.34 8.49 16.11
N TRP A 202 15.73 9.43 15.36
CA TRP A 202 16.01 10.86 15.49
C TRP A 202 15.72 11.37 16.89
N VAL A 203 14.52 11.11 17.42
CA VAL A 203 14.09 11.55 18.75
C VAL A 203 14.99 10.99 19.85
N ALA A 204 15.35 9.70 19.77
CA ALA A 204 16.24 9.06 20.73
C ALA A 204 17.63 9.72 20.72
N LEU A 205 18.19 9.94 19.52
CA LEU A 205 19.51 10.54 19.36
C LEU A 205 19.53 12.02 19.78
N SER A 206 18.59 12.84 19.30
CA SER A 206 18.59 14.29 19.52
C SER A 206 18.26 14.69 20.96
N ARG A 207 17.59 13.82 21.71
CA ARG A 207 17.21 14.07 23.10
C ARG A 207 18.02 13.25 24.11
N GLY A 208 18.85 12.31 23.66
CA GLY A 208 19.62 11.43 24.55
C GLY A 208 18.76 10.48 25.41
N ILE A 209 17.58 10.08 24.93
CA ILE A 209 16.60 9.27 25.68
C ILE A 209 16.50 7.84 25.16
N SER A 210 15.96 6.93 25.97
CA SER A 210 15.72 5.53 25.58
C SER A 210 14.74 5.39 24.41
N LEU A 211 14.78 4.26 23.71
CA LEU A 211 13.83 3.98 22.63
C LEU A 211 12.38 3.91 23.13
N GLU A 212 12.16 3.42 24.35
CA GLU A 212 10.83 3.40 25.00
C GLU A 212 10.30 4.81 25.23
N GLU A 213 11.14 5.72 25.71
CA GLU A 213 10.78 7.13 25.91
C GLU A 213 10.56 7.83 24.57
N ALA A 214 11.42 7.60 23.59
CA ALA A 214 11.27 8.12 22.24
C ALA A 214 9.96 7.62 21.58
N GLN A 215 9.59 6.36 21.80
CA GLN A 215 8.32 5.79 21.32
C GLN A 215 7.12 6.50 21.97
N LYS A 216 7.15 6.74 23.28
CA LYS A 216 6.08 7.46 24.00
C LYS A 216 5.94 8.88 23.46
N TYR A 217 7.06 9.60 23.36
CA TYR A 217 7.11 10.95 22.81
C TYR A 217 6.53 11.02 21.39
N LEU A 218 6.89 10.06 20.54
CA LEU A 218 6.42 10.05 19.16
C LEU A 218 4.91 9.77 19.05
N ILE A 219 4.36 8.94 19.95
CA ILE A 219 2.91 8.68 20.02
C ILE A 219 2.15 9.92 20.51
N GLU A 220 2.70 10.67 21.46
CA GLU A 220 2.12 11.93 21.92
C GLU A 220 2.02 12.96 20.78
N LYS A 221 3.09 13.09 19.99
CA LYS A 221 3.11 13.99 18.81
C LYS A 221 2.24 13.48 17.67
N ARG A 222 2.15 12.16 17.48
CA ARG A 222 1.37 11.54 16.39
C ARG A 222 0.79 10.18 16.81
N LYS A 223 -0.45 10.20 17.31
CA LYS A 223 -1.20 9.04 17.83
C LYS A 223 -1.28 7.81 16.89
N LYS A 224 -1.11 8.00 15.58
CA LYS A 224 -1.24 6.94 14.55
C LYS A 224 0.07 6.18 14.27
N VAL A 225 1.18 6.57 14.90
CA VAL A 225 2.47 5.86 14.77
C VAL A 225 2.36 4.44 15.31
N ARG A 226 3.13 3.49 14.74
CA ARG A 226 3.18 2.11 15.24
C ARG A 226 3.69 2.09 16.69
N LYS A 227 3.04 1.33 17.56
CA LYS A 227 3.29 1.32 19.01
C LYS A 227 4.57 0.58 19.44
N HIS A 228 5.16 -0.21 18.54
CA HIS A 228 6.27 -1.12 18.85
C HIS A 228 7.46 -0.92 17.91
N LEU A 229 7.72 0.32 17.48
CA LEU A 229 8.90 0.62 16.68
C LEU A 229 10.19 0.38 17.47
N TYR A 230 10.20 0.72 18.77
CA TYR A 230 11.34 0.48 19.65
C TYR A 230 11.81 -0.99 19.74
N ARG A 231 10.99 -1.95 19.31
CA ARG A 231 11.33 -3.39 19.28
C ARG A 231 11.91 -3.87 17.96
N GLN A 232 12.00 -3.01 16.95
CA GLN A 232 12.47 -3.42 15.63
C GLN A 232 14.01 -3.55 15.63
N LYS A 233 14.52 -4.58 14.95
CA LYS A 233 15.92 -5.02 15.08
C LYS A 233 16.93 -3.99 14.59
N ASN A 234 16.63 -3.27 13.51
CA ASN A 234 17.54 -2.28 12.94
C ASN A 234 17.47 -0.97 13.73
N ILE A 235 16.31 -0.64 14.32
CA ILE A 235 16.19 0.49 15.26
C ILE A 235 17.02 0.25 16.52
N ILE A 236 16.91 -0.93 17.12
CA ILE A 236 17.75 -1.33 18.27
C ILE A 236 19.23 -1.29 17.88
N GLY A 237 19.60 -1.93 16.76
CA GLY A 237 20.98 -1.95 16.28
C GLY A 237 21.55 -0.55 16.00
N PHE A 238 20.74 0.39 15.50
CA PHE A 238 21.15 1.79 15.35
C PHE A 238 21.35 2.46 16.72
N TYR A 239 20.39 2.30 17.64
CA TYR A 239 20.44 2.93 18.96
C TYR A 239 21.66 2.49 19.77
N ASP A 240 21.94 1.18 19.78
CA ASP A 240 23.09 0.62 20.49
C ASP A 240 24.42 1.14 19.93
N GLN A 241 24.50 1.34 18.62
CA GLN A 241 25.71 1.84 17.96
C GLN A 241 25.94 3.34 18.19
N PHE A 242 24.88 4.17 18.16
CA PHE A 242 25.02 5.62 18.04
C PHE A 242 24.40 6.45 19.17
N CYS A 243 23.52 5.89 19.99
CA CYS A 243 22.88 6.61 21.09
C CYS A 243 23.45 6.17 22.44
N SER A 244 23.52 4.86 22.71
CA SER A 244 24.00 4.33 23.98
C SER A 244 25.46 4.69 24.28
N ASN A 245 26.32 4.71 23.26
CA ASN A 245 27.74 5.05 23.42
C ASN A 245 28.00 6.54 23.68
N ASN A 246 27.10 7.44 23.24
CA ASN A 246 27.25 8.88 23.47
C ASN A 246 26.93 9.27 24.91
N ASN A 247 25.99 8.58 25.56
CA ASN A 247 25.60 8.88 26.95
C ASN A 247 26.69 8.52 27.98
N ASN A 248 27.61 7.62 27.64
CA ASN A 248 28.72 7.21 28.52
C ASN A 248 29.96 8.12 28.42
N ASN A 249 30.04 9.00 27.43
CA ASN A 249 31.17 9.91 27.22
C ASN A 249 30.89 11.35 27.70
N SER A 250 29.74 11.58 28.34
CA SER A 250 29.28 12.88 28.84
C SER A 250 29.13 12.94 30.37
N LEU A 251 29.77 12.01 31.09
CA LEU A 251 29.94 11.97 32.55
C LEU A 251 31.43 12.08 32.89
#